data_AF-A0A662LH37-F1
#
_entry.id   AF-A0A662LH37-F1
#
_cell.length_a   1.000
_cell.length_b   1.000
_cell.length_c   1.000
_cell.angle_alpha   90.00
_cell.angle_beta   90.00
_cell.angle_gamma   90.00
#
_symmetry.space_group_name_H-M   'P 1'
#
loop_
_entity.id
_entity.type
_entity.pdbx_description
1 polymer ?
#
loop_
_entity_poly.entity_id
_entity_poly.type
_entity_poly.pdbx_seq_one_letter_code
_entity_poly.pdbx_strand_id
1 'polypeptide(L)'
;MKMSVLVMALLLLLTLQPPAERAKAIGGVEVVLFFYEPVVYVNATPQDSRVATLTGYVAVSRSPTVIQDVEVSLEGSADGRPVTINPSVMVFTYEDEKKNFTLSFSVPDVLENPWESITVHAGGTWRLLLGLDSGEVRGANATVLPAPTAYVTAKLLKEKVTGEVGKTVELPIFLENLGDTALQVAIEVVNEEELQGSSIVVEYPRTPITVLAGQNMTVKVEAKKTSGTGGKYRIDIRLKPFTSFGGTPDNVRRVVVPGGFNITMTIRTTVGGVVRSPLVIVGVIVAVIGGAVGYALRRRAGGRFSAGKCS
;
A
#
# COMPACT_ATOMS: atom_id res chain seq x y z
N MET A 1 37.21 59.37 48.21
CA MET A 1 35.81 59.03 48.58
C MET A 1 34.81 59.45 47.48
N LYS A 2 34.89 58.87 46.27
CA LYS A 2 33.91 59.14 45.18
C LYS A 2 33.32 57.88 44.52
N MET A 3 33.84 56.68 44.83
CA MET A 3 33.35 55.41 44.27
C MET A 3 32.10 54.84 44.97
N SER A 4 31.84 55.20 46.23
CA SER A 4 30.75 54.60 47.01
C SER A 4 29.36 55.14 46.64
N VAL A 5 29.26 56.41 46.24
CA VAL A 5 27.97 57.05 45.91
C VAL A 5 27.44 56.59 44.54
N LEU A 6 28.35 56.33 43.58
CA LEU A 6 27.96 55.89 42.23
C LEU A 6 27.45 54.44 42.21
N VAL A 7 28.04 53.57 43.03
CA VAL A 7 27.60 52.17 43.17
C VAL A 7 26.25 52.08 43.88
N MET A 8 26.02 52.90 44.91
CA MET A 8 24.71 52.95 45.59
C MET A 8 23.61 53.52 44.69
N ALA A 9 23.89 54.55 43.89
CA ALA A 9 22.93 55.11 42.96
C ALA A 9 22.53 54.10 41.86
N LEU A 10 23.50 53.32 41.35
CA LEU A 10 23.24 52.27 40.37
C LEU A 10 22.38 51.13 40.93
N LEU A 11 22.63 50.71 42.19
CA LEU A 11 21.81 49.71 42.87
C LEU A 11 20.38 50.20 43.14
N LEU A 12 20.19 51.48 43.44
CA LEU A 12 18.86 52.06 43.69
C LEU A 12 18.05 52.24 42.40
N LEU A 13 18.71 52.54 41.27
CA LEU A 13 18.05 52.63 39.96
C LEU A 13 17.58 51.27 39.45
N LEU A 14 18.33 50.20 39.75
CA LEU A 14 17.95 48.82 39.41
C LEU A 14 16.73 48.31 40.20
N THR A 15 16.43 48.87 41.38
CA THR A 15 15.25 48.50 42.20
C THR A 15 13.96 49.24 41.84
N LEU A 16 14.05 50.28 41.01
CA LEU A 16 12.92 51.12 40.61
C LEU A 16 12.33 50.76 39.24
N GLN A 17 12.92 49.81 38.50
CA GLN A 17 12.39 49.40 37.20
C GLN A 17 11.30 48.32 37.33
N PRO A 18 10.22 48.40 36.54
CA PRO A 18 9.19 47.37 36.53
C PRO A 18 9.77 46.02 36.09
N PRO A 19 9.26 44.89 36.61
CA PRO A 19 9.86 43.56 36.45
C PRO A 19 10.06 43.13 34.98
N ALA A 20 9.27 43.68 34.05
CA ALA A 20 9.41 43.42 32.62
C ALA A 20 10.69 44.02 31.98
N GLU A 21 11.25 45.12 32.52
CA GLU A 21 12.51 45.70 32.01
C GLU A 21 13.77 45.06 32.61
N ARG A 22 13.67 44.48 33.82
CA ARG A 22 14.77 43.69 34.40
C ARG A 22 15.08 42.44 33.58
N ALA A 23 14.05 41.82 32.99
CA ALA A 23 14.21 40.66 32.11
C ALA A 23 14.98 40.97 30.82
N LYS A 24 15.07 42.24 30.40
CA LYS A 24 15.73 42.64 29.15
C LYS A 24 17.21 43.04 29.32
N ALA A 25 17.65 43.28 30.56
CA ALA A 25 19.03 43.65 30.89
C ALA A 25 19.90 42.46 31.37
N ILE A 26 19.30 41.30 31.61
CA ILE A 26 19.97 40.02 31.95
C ILE A 26 19.75 39.05 30.78
N GLY A 27 20.24 39.44 29.59
CA GLY A 27 20.25 38.60 28.39
C GLY A 27 21.21 37.42 28.54
N GLY A 28 20.84 36.44 29.35
CA GLY A 28 21.75 35.39 29.81
C GLY A 28 21.61 34.04 29.11
N VAL A 29 20.41 33.66 28.67
CA VAL A 29 20.13 32.35 28.06
C VAL A 29 19.05 32.50 26.98
N GLU A 30 19.33 32.02 25.77
CA GLU A 30 18.38 31.87 24.67
C GLU A 30 18.31 30.40 24.29
N VAL A 31 17.11 29.82 24.24
CA VAL A 31 16.91 28.43 23.85
C VAL A 31 16.05 28.38 22.60
N VAL A 32 16.57 27.76 21.54
CA VAL A 32 15.91 27.66 20.24
C VAL A 32 15.85 26.21 19.79
N LEU A 33 14.69 25.80 19.30
CA LEU A 33 14.46 24.48 18.74
C LEU A 33 14.45 24.56 17.20
N PHE A 34 15.00 23.53 16.55
CA PHE A 34 14.99 23.38 15.10
C PHE A 34 14.65 21.94 14.70
N PHE A 35 13.90 21.79 13.61
CA PHE A 35 13.79 20.53 12.88
C PHE A 35 14.87 20.46 11.81
N TYR A 36 15.45 19.27 11.59
CA TYR A 36 16.40 19.05 10.49
C TYR A 36 15.71 19.16 9.13
N GLU A 37 14.51 18.60 9.04
CA GLU A 37 13.66 18.66 7.86
C GLU A 37 12.34 19.34 8.25
N PRO A 38 12.07 20.56 7.76
CA PRO A 38 10.81 21.25 8.05
C PRO A 38 9.63 20.66 7.28
N VAL A 39 9.88 19.78 6.29
CA VAL A 39 8.86 19.06 5.54
C VAL A 39 9.22 17.58 5.48
N VAL A 40 8.37 16.71 6.02
CA VAL A 40 8.58 15.25 6.04
C VAL A 40 7.44 14.54 5.33
N TYR A 41 7.77 13.55 4.51
CA TYR A 41 6.78 12.71 3.83
C TYR A 41 6.60 11.39 4.58
N VAL A 42 5.36 11.04 4.90
CA VAL A 42 5.05 9.76 5.55
C VAL A 42 4.46 8.80 4.52
N ASN A 43 5.27 7.82 4.11
CA ASN A 43 4.80 6.70 3.32
C ASN A 43 4.07 5.73 4.25
N ALA A 44 2.85 5.38 3.89
CA ALA A 44 2.09 4.39 4.62
C ALA A 44 1.76 3.22 3.71
N THR A 45 2.24 2.04 4.10
CA THR A 45 1.64 0.80 3.67
C THR A 45 0.41 0.52 4.54
N PRO A 46 -0.71 0.03 3.98
CA PRO A 46 -1.99 -0.14 4.69
C PRO A 46 -1.97 -1.10 5.90
N GLN A 47 -0.83 -1.76 6.15
CA GLN A 47 -0.65 -2.73 7.22
C GLN A 47 0.22 -2.20 8.38
N ASP A 48 0.80 -1.01 8.24
CA ASP A 48 1.63 -0.40 9.26
C ASP A 48 0.93 0.85 9.78
N SER A 49 0.78 0.95 11.10
CA SER A 49 0.33 2.18 11.76
C SER A 49 1.19 3.35 11.27
N ARG A 50 0.58 4.38 10.67
CA ARG A 50 1.33 5.52 10.13
C ARG A 50 1.93 6.33 11.28
N VAL A 51 3.21 6.12 11.57
CA VAL A 51 3.93 6.93 12.56
C VAL A 51 4.81 7.92 11.82
N ALA A 52 4.49 9.21 11.96
CA ALA A 52 5.39 10.27 11.53
C ALA A 52 6.50 10.41 12.57
N THR A 53 7.75 10.47 12.14
CA THR A 53 8.90 10.77 13.01
C THR A 53 9.68 11.93 12.43
N LEU A 54 9.79 13.01 13.20
CA LEU A 54 10.63 14.17 12.91
C LEU A 54 11.86 14.13 13.81
N THR A 55 12.98 14.59 13.28
CA THR A 55 14.22 14.75 14.02
C THR A 55 14.60 16.22 14.07
N GLY A 56 15.16 16.62 15.20
CA GLY A 56 15.54 18.00 15.43
C GLY A 56 16.59 18.13 16.50
N TYR A 57 16.90 19.37 16.84
CA TYR A 57 17.78 19.70 17.93
C TYR A 57 17.35 20.96 18.66
N VAL A 58 17.75 21.04 19.93
CA VAL A 58 17.65 22.24 20.75
C VAL A 58 19.06 22.82 20.88
N ALA A 59 19.17 24.12 20.64
CA ALA A 59 20.39 24.89 20.84
C ALA A 59 20.19 25.85 22.01
N VAL A 60 21.20 25.96 22.87
CA VAL A 60 21.22 26.87 24.01
C VAL A 60 22.36 27.86 23.83
N SER A 61 22.03 29.13 23.65
CA SER A 61 23.00 30.22 23.68
C SER A 61 23.00 30.86 25.07
N ARG A 62 24.18 31.21 25.59
CA ARG A 62 24.32 31.77 26.94
C ARG A 62 25.33 32.90 26.96
N SER A 63 25.13 33.86 27.86
CA SER A 63 26.19 34.77 28.25
C SER A 63 27.32 33.99 28.94
N PRO A 64 28.61 34.30 28.70
CA PRO A 64 29.74 33.65 29.38
C PRO A 64 29.70 33.74 30.92
N THR A 65 28.90 34.67 31.46
CA THR A 65 28.70 34.84 32.91
C THR A 65 27.72 33.81 33.51
N VAL A 66 27.03 33.03 32.67
CA VAL A 66 26.07 32.01 33.10
C VAL A 66 26.73 30.63 33.02
N ILE A 67 27.21 30.15 34.17
CA ILE A 67 27.86 28.83 34.31
C ILE A 67 26.92 27.73 34.79
N GLN A 68 25.63 28.05 35.00
CA GLN A 68 24.65 27.11 35.51
C GLN A 68 24.11 26.19 34.41
N ASP A 69 23.75 24.98 34.80
CA ASP A 69 23.08 24.02 33.92
C ASP A 69 21.66 24.48 33.60
N VAL A 70 21.28 24.30 32.34
CA VAL A 70 19.96 24.66 31.80
C VAL A 70 19.17 23.38 31.59
N GLU A 71 18.04 23.24 32.26
CA GLU A 71 17.08 22.19 31.97
C GLU A 71 16.05 22.71 30.98
N VAL A 72 15.82 21.97 29.91
CA VAL A 72 14.85 22.25 28.85
C VAL A 72 13.81 21.14 28.85
N SER A 73 12.55 21.51 28.99
CA SER A 73 11.39 20.62 28.87
C SER A 73 10.66 20.94 27.57
N LEU A 74 10.51 19.93 26.73
CA LEU A 74 9.92 20.03 25.40
C LEU A 74 8.48 19.54 25.39
N GLU A 75 7.65 20.25 24.65
CA GLU A 75 6.28 19.88 24.34
C GLU A 75 5.98 20.17 22.87
N GLY A 76 4.88 19.60 22.37
CA GLY A 76 4.47 19.83 21.00
C GLY A 76 3.08 19.31 20.72
N SER A 77 2.59 19.61 19.53
CA SER A 77 1.33 19.11 19.02
C SER A 77 1.40 18.96 17.50
N ALA A 78 0.61 18.04 16.96
CA ALA A 78 0.44 17.86 15.51
C ALA A 78 -1.05 18.04 15.18
N ASP A 79 -1.46 19.25 14.78
CA ASP A 79 -2.88 19.64 14.63
C ASP A 79 -3.78 19.17 15.80
N GLY A 80 -3.35 19.49 17.03
CA GLY A 80 -4.07 19.12 18.25
C GLY A 80 -3.90 17.66 18.68
N ARG A 81 -3.13 16.85 17.96
CA ARG A 81 -2.83 15.46 18.35
C ARG A 81 -1.69 15.39 19.36
N PRO A 82 -1.74 14.39 20.25
CA PRO A 82 -0.62 14.12 21.16
C PRO A 82 0.60 13.67 20.36
N VAL A 83 1.76 14.15 20.78
CA VAL A 83 3.07 13.77 20.23
C VAL A 83 3.93 13.17 21.33
N THR A 84 4.82 12.27 20.95
CA THR A 84 5.85 11.71 21.82
C THR A 84 7.18 12.33 21.45
N ILE A 85 7.79 13.07 22.38
CA ILE A 85 9.12 13.66 22.22
C ILE A 85 10.13 12.85 23.03
N ASN A 86 11.26 12.47 22.42
CA ASN A 86 12.32 11.72 23.09
C ASN A 86 13.72 12.29 22.77
N PRO A 87 14.49 12.73 23.78
CA PRO A 87 14.06 12.96 25.15
C PRO A 87 13.15 14.20 25.25
N SER A 88 12.11 14.14 26.08
CA SER A 88 11.23 15.30 26.35
C SER A 88 11.83 16.28 27.35
N VAL A 89 12.81 15.86 28.15
CA VAL A 89 13.56 16.72 29.07
C VAL A 89 15.05 16.55 28.80
N MET A 90 15.77 17.66 28.67
CA MET A 90 17.20 17.70 28.42
C MET A 90 17.89 18.61 29.42
N VAL A 91 19.00 18.16 29.99
CA VAL A 91 19.87 19.02 30.80
C VAL A 91 21.08 19.38 29.96
N PHE A 92 21.37 20.66 29.80
CA PHE A 92 22.54 21.18 29.11
C PHE A 92 23.54 21.70 30.13
N THR A 93 24.72 21.09 30.17
CA THR A 93 25.86 21.58 30.94
C THR A 93 26.46 22.82 30.29
N TYR A 94 27.46 23.46 30.92
CA TYR A 94 28.16 24.62 30.36
C TYR A 94 28.79 24.36 28.98
N GLU A 95 29.23 23.14 28.71
CA GLU A 95 29.86 22.76 27.43
C GLU A 95 28.85 22.36 26.34
N ASP A 96 27.59 22.12 26.73
CA ASP A 96 26.56 21.68 25.81
C ASP A 96 25.94 22.87 25.07
N GLU A 97 26.25 22.99 23.78
CA GLU A 97 25.61 23.98 22.90
C GLU A 97 24.34 23.43 22.24
N LYS A 98 24.28 22.11 22.01
CA LYS A 98 23.23 21.47 21.21
C LYS A 98 22.95 20.02 21.63
N LYS A 99 21.67 19.63 21.69
CA LYS A 99 21.21 18.24 21.89
C LYS A 99 20.08 17.88 20.95
N ASN A 100 20.03 16.61 20.52
CA ASN A 100 19.06 16.11 19.55
C ASN A 100 17.80 15.56 20.23
N PHE A 101 16.66 15.66 19.54
CA PHE A 101 15.42 14.96 19.90
C PHE A 101 14.78 14.30 18.67
N THR A 102 13.87 13.38 18.96
CA THR A 102 12.88 12.89 18.02
C THR A 102 11.49 13.28 18.50
N LEU A 103 10.60 13.59 17.56
CA LEU A 103 9.17 13.84 17.81
C LEU A 103 8.38 12.89 16.92
N SER A 104 7.47 12.12 17.51
CA SER A 104 6.69 11.12 16.79
C SER A 104 5.22 11.17 17.14
N PHE A 105 4.35 10.91 16.17
CA PHE A 105 2.90 10.91 16.35
C PHE A 105 2.20 10.00 15.35
N SER A 106 0.98 9.59 15.67
CA SER A 106 0.15 8.77 14.79
C SER A 106 -0.59 9.64 13.76
N VAL A 107 -0.40 9.30 12.50
CA VAL A 107 -1.16 9.78 11.35
C VAL A 107 -2.33 8.79 11.15
N PRO A 108 -3.56 9.23 10.82
CA PRO A 108 -4.70 8.32 10.65
C PRO A 108 -4.49 7.41 9.44
N ASP A 109 -5.02 6.20 9.52
CA ASP A 109 -4.99 5.24 8.42
C ASP A 109 -5.82 5.69 7.22
N VAL A 110 -6.92 6.40 7.49
CA VAL A 110 -7.80 7.04 6.50
C VAL A 110 -7.82 8.54 6.78
N LEU A 111 -7.25 9.31 5.87
CA LEU A 111 -7.44 10.75 5.84
C LEU A 111 -8.72 11.05 5.06
N GLU A 112 -9.58 11.92 5.58
CA GLU A 112 -10.73 12.44 4.81
C GLU A 112 -10.24 13.13 3.53
N ASN A 113 -9.08 13.80 3.61
CA ASN A 113 -8.35 14.33 2.48
C ASN A 113 -6.90 13.79 2.47
N PRO A 114 -6.53 12.89 1.55
CA PRO A 114 -5.18 12.30 1.48
C PRO A 114 -4.08 13.31 1.11
N TRP A 115 -4.45 14.55 0.78
CA TRP A 115 -3.57 15.65 0.44
C TRP A 115 -3.41 16.68 1.57
N GLU A 116 -4.14 16.51 2.68
CA GLU A 116 -4.09 17.44 3.79
C GLU A 116 -2.77 17.30 4.55
N SER A 117 -2.04 18.40 4.63
CA SER A 117 -0.79 18.48 5.39
C SER A 117 -1.08 18.57 6.88
N ILE A 118 -0.28 17.88 7.69
CA ILE A 118 -0.35 17.99 9.13
C ILE A 118 0.68 19.02 9.61
N THR A 119 0.24 20.03 10.34
CA THR A 119 1.16 21.02 10.93
C THR A 119 1.63 20.54 12.29
N VAL A 120 2.95 20.53 12.48
CA VAL A 120 3.58 20.13 13.73
C VAL A 120 4.23 21.35 14.36
N HIS A 121 3.94 21.56 15.64
CA HIS A 121 4.52 22.61 16.47
C HIS A 121 5.30 21.94 17.60
N ALA A 122 6.55 22.38 17.82
CA ALA A 122 7.35 21.96 18.96
C ALA A 122 7.95 23.18 19.65
N GLY A 123 7.91 23.18 20.98
CA GLY A 123 8.40 24.25 21.85
C GLY A 123 8.59 23.72 23.26
N GLY A 124 8.35 24.57 24.25
CA GLY A 124 8.39 24.21 25.66
C GLY A 124 9.08 25.27 26.50
N THR A 125 9.59 24.88 27.66
CA THR A 125 10.12 25.81 28.67
C THR A 125 11.54 25.43 29.07
N TRP A 126 12.32 26.40 29.53
CA TRP A 126 13.62 26.17 30.13
C TRP A 126 13.74 26.80 31.52
N ARG A 127 14.63 26.28 32.35
CA ARG A 127 14.98 26.83 33.66
C ARG A 127 16.44 26.57 34.02
N LEU A 128 17.01 27.45 34.84
CA LEU A 128 18.30 27.18 35.49
C LEU A 128 18.10 26.23 36.68
N LEU A 129 18.92 25.18 36.79
CA LEU A 129 18.76 24.18 37.85
C LEU A 129 19.10 24.70 39.26
N LEU A 130 19.95 25.72 39.37
CA LEU A 130 20.37 26.32 40.64
C LEU A 130 19.87 27.76 40.81
N GLY A 131 19.02 28.24 39.89
CA GLY A 131 18.53 29.61 39.82
C GLY A 131 17.00 29.69 39.85
N LEU A 132 16.49 30.94 39.80
CA LEU A 132 15.06 31.22 39.65
C LEU A 132 14.69 31.65 38.21
N ASP A 133 15.68 31.74 37.33
CA ASP A 133 15.46 32.17 35.95
C ASP A 133 14.89 31.03 35.11
N SER A 134 13.89 31.38 34.31
CA SER A 134 13.19 30.48 33.40
C SER A 134 12.62 31.28 32.23
N GLY A 135 12.25 30.58 31.17
CA GLY A 135 11.62 31.19 30.02
C GLY A 135 11.09 30.18 29.03
N GLU A 136 10.62 30.70 27.90
CA GLU A 136 10.09 29.91 26.80
C GLU A 136 11.22 29.48 25.86
N VAL A 137 11.11 28.26 25.34
CA VAL A 137 11.88 27.79 24.19
C VAL A 137 11.27 28.41 22.96
N ARG A 138 12.11 29.06 22.13
CA ARG A 138 11.67 29.51 20.81
C ARG A 138 11.40 28.29 19.94
N GLY A 139 10.11 27.97 19.79
CA GLY A 139 9.65 26.78 19.08
C GLY A 139 9.87 26.83 17.57
N ALA A 140 9.66 25.69 16.94
CA ALA A 140 9.69 25.52 15.48
C ALA A 140 8.46 24.80 14.98
N ASN A 141 8.18 25.02 13.70
CA ASN A 141 7.11 24.36 12.98
C ASN A 141 7.70 23.43 11.92
N ALA A 142 7.02 22.31 11.70
CA ALA A 142 7.24 21.43 10.57
C ALA A 142 5.92 21.07 9.92
N THR A 143 5.99 20.59 8.69
CA THR A 143 4.86 20.12 7.91
C THR A 143 5.07 18.65 7.60
N VAL A 144 4.10 17.82 7.94
CA VAL A 144 4.08 16.42 7.55
C VAL A 144 3.11 16.26 6.39
N LEU A 145 3.65 15.85 5.24
CA LEU A 145 2.87 15.55 4.05
C LEU A 145 2.59 14.04 4.03
N PRO A 146 1.32 13.61 4.06
CA PRO A 146 0.99 12.23 3.74
C PRO A 146 1.50 11.95 2.32
N ALA A 147 2.19 10.83 2.12
CA ALA A 147 2.50 10.34 0.79
C ALA A 147 1.43 9.31 0.43
N PRO A 148 0.40 9.68 -0.35
CA PRO A 148 -0.66 8.76 -0.70
C PRO A 148 -0.12 7.56 -1.47
N THR A 149 -0.68 6.41 -1.13
CA THR A 149 -0.32 5.12 -1.68
C THR A 149 -1.50 4.58 -2.47
N ALA A 150 -1.31 4.38 -3.77
CA ALA A 150 -2.27 3.66 -4.61
C ALA A 150 -1.84 2.19 -4.70
N TYR A 151 -2.59 1.31 -4.05
CA TYR A 151 -2.24 -0.12 -3.95
C TYR A 151 -3.47 -0.99 -4.21
N VAL A 152 -3.58 -1.49 -5.44
CA VAL A 152 -4.64 -2.44 -5.82
C VAL A 152 -4.03 -3.81 -5.96
N THR A 153 -4.52 -4.75 -5.17
CA THR A 153 -4.28 -6.18 -5.38
C THR A 153 -5.34 -6.77 -6.28
N ALA A 154 -4.97 -7.84 -6.98
CA ALA A 154 -5.90 -8.58 -7.78
C ALA A 154 -5.69 -10.08 -7.60
N LYS A 155 -6.80 -10.83 -7.63
CA LYS A 155 -6.80 -12.28 -7.54
C LYS A 155 -7.86 -12.87 -8.45
N LEU A 156 -7.55 -14.02 -9.05
CA LEU A 156 -8.54 -14.82 -9.74
C LEU A 156 -9.43 -15.51 -8.71
N LEU A 157 -10.75 -15.47 -8.92
CA LEU A 157 -11.66 -16.32 -8.13
C LEU A 157 -11.68 -17.75 -8.67
N LYS A 158 -11.30 -17.95 -9.94
CA LYS A 158 -11.21 -19.27 -10.59
C LYS A 158 -10.07 -19.31 -11.62
N GLU A 159 -9.12 -20.20 -11.42
CA GLU A 159 -8.00 -20.44 -12.36
C GLU A 159 -8.35 -21.40 -13.50
N LYS A 160 -9.40 -22.21 -13.32
CA LYS A 160 -9.88 -23.19 -14.28
C LYS A 160 -11.36 -23.03 -14.50
N VAL A 161 -11.76 -22.91 -15.76
CA VAL A 161 -13.17 -22.80 -16.15
C VAL A 161 -13.51 -23.81 -17.23
N THR A 162 -14.76 -24.26 -17.26
CA THR A 162 -15.28 -25.17 -18.29
C THR A 162 -16.44 -24.51 -19.02
N GLY A 163 -16.41 -24.56 -20.35
CA GLY A 163 -17.45 -24.02 -21.22
C GLY A 163 -17.86 -24.99 -22.32
N GLU A 164 -18.89 -24.60 -23.07
CA GLU A 164 -19.31 -25.26 -24.31
C GLU A 164 -19.05 -24.33 -25.49
N VAL A 165 -18.80 -24.91 -26.66
CA VAL A 165 -18.69 -24.13 -27.90
C VAL A 165 -19.97 -23.31 -28.10
N GLY A 166 -19.81 -22.03 -28.43
CA GLY A 166 -20.92 -21.09 -28.62
C GLY A 166 -21.48 -20.47 -27.33
N LYS A 167 -21.08 -20.93 -26.15
CA LYS A 167 -21.47 -20.33 -24.86
C LYS A 167 -20.37 -19.45 -24.30
N THR A 168 -20.78 -18.35 -23.67
CA THR A 168 -19.88 -17.45 -22.94
C THR A 168 -19.56 -18.01 -21.56
N VAL A 169 -18.31 -17.86 -21.14
CA VAL A 169 -17.81 -18.23 -19.81
C VAL A 169 -17.28 -16.97 -19.13
N GLU A 170 -17.71 -16.74 -17.88
CA GLU A 170 -17.22 -15.64 -17.06
C GLU A 170 -15.92 -16.01 -16.34
N LEU A 171 -14.97 -15.06 -16.33
CA LEU A 171 -13.67 -15.10 -15.68
C LEU A 171 -13.62 -13.96 -14.66
N PRO A 172 -14.13 -14.18 -13.44
CA PRO A 172 -14.20 -13.13 -12.43
C PRO A 172 -12.82 -12.85 -11.81
N ILE A 173 -12.40 -11.59 -11.89
CA ILE A 173 -11.18 -11.05 -11.28
C ILE A 173 -11.61 -10.20 -10.09
N PHE A 174 -11.17 -10.54 -8.89
CA PHE A 174 -11.41 -9.73 -7.70
C PHE A 174 -10.30 -8.71 -7.55
N LEU A 175 -10.68 -7.44 -7.36
CA LEU A 175 -9.81 -6.32 -7.11
C LEU A 175 -10.07 -5.79 -5.70
N GLU A 176 -8.99 -5.48 -5.00
CA GLU A 176 -9.04 -4.92 -3.64
C GLU A 176 -8.01 -3.80 -3.55
N ASN A 177 -8.49 -2.58 -3.35
CA ASN A 177 -7.63 -1.42 -3.13
C ASN A 177 -7.35 -1.28 -1.64
N LEU A 178 -6.16 -1.71 -1.23
CA LEU A 178 -5.70 -1.49 0.14
C LEU A 178 -5.15 -0.07 0.32
N GLY A 179 -4.87 0.65 -0.77
CA GLY A 179 -4.39 2.03 -0.73
C GLY A 179 -5.41 3.03 -0.17
N ASP A 180 -4.92 4.24 0.11
CA ASP A 180 -5.70 5.37 0.62
C ASP A 180 -6.17 6.34 -0.49
N THR A 181 -5.83 6.01 -1.74
CA THR A 181 -6.23 6.77 -2.92
C THR A 181 -6.87 5.87 -3.97
N ALA A 182 -7.77 6.44 -4.77
CA ALA A 182 -8.37 5.74 -5.89
C ALA A 182 -7.31 5.44 -6.96
N LEU A 183 -7.39 4.26 -7.57
CA LEU A 183 -6.51 3.86 -8.67
C LEU A 183 -7.33 3.43 -9.88
N GLN A 184 -6.90 3.88 -11.06
CA GLN A 184 -7.43 3.36 -12.31
C GLN A 184 -6.58 2.19 -12.80
N VAL A 185 -7.23 1.07 -13.13
CA VAL A 185 -6.58 -0.15 -13.61
C VAL A 185 -7.15 -0.52 -14.97
N ALA A 186 -6.27 -0.77 -15.93
CA ALA A 186 -6.63 -1.30 -17.23
C ALA A 186 -6.38 -2.82 -17.26
N ILE A 187 -7.30 -3.54 -17.91
CA ILE A 187 -7.16 -4.98 -18.18
C ILE A 187 -6.59 -5.15 -19.58
N GLU A 188 -5.62 -6.05 -19.72
CA GLU A 188 -5.03 -6.44 -20.99
C GLU A 188 -4.99 -7.96 -21.09
N VAL A 189 -5.38 -8.52 -22.24
CA VAL A 189 -5.18 -9.94 -22.55
C VAL A 189 -3.90 -10.04 -23.37
N VAL A 190 -2.86 -10.65 -22.79
CA VAL A 190 -1.49 -10.64 -23.34
C VAL A 190 -1.37 -11.53 -24.58
N ASN A 191 -2.12 -12.63 -24.63
CA ASN A 191 -2.08 -13.59 -25.73
C ASN A 191 -3.32 -13.50 -26.65
N GLU A 192 -3.85 -12.28 -26.85
CA GLU A 192 -5.08 -12.04 -27.62
C GLU A 192 -4.98 -12.55 -29.07
N GLU A 193 -3.83 -12.38 -29.73
CA GLU A 193 -3.60 -12.86 -31.12
C GLU A 193 -3.65 -14.39 -31.25
N GLU A 194 -3.04 -15.12 -30.31
CA GLU A 194 -3.06 -16.59 -30.28
C GLU A 194 -4.47 -17.15 -30.06
N LEU A 195 -5.25 -16.46 -29.22
CA LEU A 195 -6.64 -16.79 -28.94
C LEU A 195 -7.55 -16.55 -30.15
N GLN A 196 -7.35 -15.44 -30.87
CA GLN A 196 -8.08 -15.15 -32.11
C GLN A 196 -7.82 -16.23 -33.17
N GLY A 197 -6.56 -16.65 -33.36
CA GLY A 197 -6.21 -17.78 -34.24
C GLY A 197 -6.87 -19.10 -33.83
N SER A 198 -7.21 -19.24 -32.55
CA SER A 198 -7.91 -20.39 -31.96
C SER A 198 -9.44 -20.24 -31.91
N SER A 199 -10.02 -19.24 -32.57
CA SER A 199 -11.46 -18.92 -32.55
C SER A 199 -12.02 -18.65 -31.15
N ILE A 200 -11.18 -18.16 -30.24
CA ILE A 200 -11.59 -17.67 -28.91
C ILE A 200 -11.61 -16.16 -28.94
N VAL A 201 -12.77 -15.60 -28.61
CA VAL A 201 -12.96 -14.17 -28.43
C VAL A 201 -13.01 -13.92 -26.93
N VAL A 202 -12.22 -12.95 -26.46
CA VAL A 202 -12.21 -12.50 -25.08
C VAL A 202 -12.73 -11.06 -25.03
N GLU A 203 -13.77 -10.83 -24.25
CA GLU A 203 -14.39 -9.53 -24.02
C GLU A 203 -14.00 -9.05 -22.62
N TYR A 204 -13.50 -7.83 -22.53
CA TYR A 204 -13.08 -7.21 -21.28
C TYR A 204 -13.27 -5.69 -21.34
N PRO A 205 -13.41 -5.00 -20.20
CA PRO A 205 -13.51 -3.55 -20.16
C PRO A 205 -12.30 -2.90 -20.84
N ARG A 206 -12.54 -2.18 -21.94
CA ARG A 206 -11.51 -1.43 -22.67
C ARG A 206 -11.22 -0.07 -22.03
N THR A 207 -12.14 0.43 -21.21
CA THR A 207 -11.95 1.62 -20.38
C THR A 207 -11.31 1.25 -19.04
N PRO A 208 -10.41 2.10 -18.52
CA PRO A 208 -9.85 1.90 -17.18
C PRO A 208 -10.94 1.85 -16.12
N ILE A 209 -10.72 1.00 -15.12
CA ILE A 209 -11.65 0.75 -14.02
C ILE A 209 -11.13 1.52 -12.82
N THR A 210 -11.95 2.40 -12.27
CA THR A 210 -11.60 3.13 -11.03
C THR A 210 -11.95 2.27 -9.83
N VAL A 211 -10.94 1.94 -9.01
CA VAL A 211 -11.10 1.25 -7.72
C VAL A 211 -10.85 2.28 -6.62
N LEU A 212 -11.89 2.64 -5.87
CA LEU A 212 -11.79 3.64 -4.79
C LEU A 212 -10.95 3.11 -3.62
N ALA A 213 -10.44 4.01 -2.78
CA ALA A 213 -9.69 3.64 -1.58
C ALA A 213 -10.53 2.72 -0.67
N GLY A 214 -9.94 1.64 -0.17
CA GLY A 214 -10.62 0.63 0.66
C GLY A 214 -11.72 -0.17 -0.05
N GLN A 215 -11.92 0.02 -1.36
CA GLN A 215 -12.99 -0.65 -2.10
C GLN A 215 -12.56 -2.05 -2.56
N ASN A 216 -13.50 -2.98 -2.40
CA ASN A 216 -13.45 -4.31 -3.01
C ASN A 216 -14.46 -4.39 -4.16
N MET A 217 -14.02 -4.91 -5.31
CA MET A 217 -14.90 -5.09 -6.46
C MET A 217 -14.52 -6.34 -7.27
N THR A 218 -15.46 -6.84 -8.06
CA THR A 218 -15.20 -7.92 -9.02
C THR A 218 -15.41 -7.40 -10.43
N VAL A 219 -14.43 -7.63 -11.28
CA VAL A 219 -14.49 -7.33 -12.71
C VAL A 219 -14.70 -8.61 -13.49
N LYS A 220 -15.58 -8.55 -14.48
CA LYS A 220 -15.85 -9.67 -15.37
C LYS A 220 -15.01 -9.54 -16.64
N VAL A 221 -14.25 -10.60 -16.92
CA VAL A 221 -13.72 -10.87 -18.25
C VAL A 221 -14.51 -12.05 -18.81
N GLU A 222 -14.93 -11.98 -20.06
CA GLU A 222 -15.76 -13.01 -20.69
C GLU A 222 -14.99 -13.66 -21.83
N ALA A 223 -15.12 -14.97 -21.97
CA ALA A 223 -14.50 -15.72 -23.06
C ALA A 223 -15.53 -16.60 -23.75
N LYS A 224 -15.47 -16.64 -25.08
CA LYS A 224 -16.35 -17.46 -25.92
C LYS A 224 -15.57 -18.08 -27.06
N LYS A 225 -15.73 -19.39 -27.25
CA LYS A 225 -15.28 -20.05 -28.49
C LYS A 225 -16.40 -20.02 -29.52
N THR A 226 -16.12 -19.43 -30.67
CA THR A 226 -17.10 -19.16 -31.71
C THR A 226 -17.30 -20.34 -32.65
N SER A 227 -16.28 -21.17 -32.86
CA SER A 227 -16.32 -22.33 -33.76
C SER A 227 -15.23 -23.36 -33.45
N GLY A 228 -15.31 -24.54 -34.09
CA GLY A 228 -14.30 -25.61 -34.01
C GLY A 228 -14.57 -26.67 -32.95
N THR A 229 -13.59 -27.56 -32.74
CA THR A 229 -13.67 -28.63 -31.74
C THR A 229 -13.29 -28.14 -30.34
N GLY A 230 -13.69 -28.90 -29.32
CA GLY A 230 -13.35 -28.61 -27.93
C GLY A 230 -11.84 -28.75 -27.69
N GLY A 231 -11.34 -28.12 -26.64
CA GLY A 231 -9.91 -28.05 -26.37
C GLY A 231 -9.59 -27.40 -25.04
N LYS A 232 -8.31 -27.34 -24.70
CA LYS A 232 -7.78 -26.61 -23.56
C LYS A 232 -7.02 -25.38 -24.06
N TYR A 233 -7.28 -24.24 -23.46
CA TYR A 233 -6.75 -22.95 -23.87
C TYR A 233 -6.26 -22.18 -22.65
N ARG A 234 -5.17 -21.42 -22.82
CA ARG A 234 -4.63 -20.55 -21.79
C ARG A 234 -4.99 -19.11 -22.14
N ILE A 235 -5.53 -18.36 -21.19
CA ILE A 235 -5.81 -16.93 -21.32
C ILE A 235 -4.92 -16.20 -20.31
N ASP A 236 -4.03 -15.35 -20.81
CA ASP A 236 -3.07 -14.61 -19.99
C ASP A 236 -3.57 -13.18 -19.81
N ILE A 237 -3.92 -12.80 -18.58
CA ILE A 237 -4.47 -11.49 -18.24
C ILE A 237 -3.44 -10.70 -17.44
N ARG A 238 -3.19 -9.47 -17.86
CA ARG A 238 -2.35 -8.51 -17.16
C ARG A 238 -3.18 -7.32 -16.71
N LEU A 239 -2.90 -6.85 -15.50
CA LEU A 239 -3.42 -5.58 -15.01
C LEU A 239 -2.33 -4.53 -15.11
N LYS A 240 -2.66 -3.39 -15.73
CA LYS A 240 -1.78 -2.25 -15.84
C LYS A 240 -2.35 -1.08 -15.03
N PRO A 241 -1.55 -0.38 -14.22
CA PRO A 241 -1.98 0.90 -13.70
C PRO A 241 -2.23 1.84 -14.88
N PHE A 242 -3.36 2.53 -14.86
CA PHE A 242 -3.69 3.55 -15.85
C PHE A 242 -3.48 4.92 -15.22
N THR A 243 -2.35 5.55 -15.54
CA THR A 243 -2.04 6.91 -15.10
C THR A 243 -2.63 7.90 -16.10
N SER A 244 -3.95 8.09 -16.09
CA SER A 244 -4.60 9.18 -16.85
C SER A 244 -5.27 10.23 -15.97
N PHE A 245 -4.93 10.29 -14.69
CA PHE A 245 -5.09 11.57 -14.02
C PHE A 245 -4.17 12.54 -14.77
N GLY A 246 -4.76 13.41 -15.59
CA GLY A 246 -4.09 14.56 -16.22
C GLY A 246 -3.70 15.57 -15.15
N GLY A 247 -2.84 15.11 -14.23
CA GLY A 247 -2.73 15.61 -12.87
C GLY A 247 -2.71 14.48 -11.83
N THR A 248 -2.06 13.34 -12.11
CA THR A 248 -1.47 12.57 -11.00
C THR A 248 -0.54 13.60 -10.39
N PRO A 249 -0.84 14.19 -9.22
CA PRO A 249 0.07 15.19 -8.72
C PRO A 249 1.38 14.43 -8.45
N ASP A 250 2.51 15.10 -8.64
CA ASP A 250 3.86 14.50 -8.55
C ASP A 250 4.19 13.85 -7.18
N ASN A 251 3.19 13.75 -6.31
CA ASN A 251 3.19 13.30 -4.93
C ASN A 251 2.60 11.89 -4.72
N VAL A 252 2.03 11.20 -5.72
CA VAL A 252 1.75 9.75 -5.61
C VAL A 252 3.08 9.00 -5.73
N ARG A 253 3.73 8.74 -4.59
CA ARG A 253 5.08 8.18 -4.56
C ARG A 253 5.15 6.70 -4.91
N ARG A 254 4.04 5.96 -4.86
CA ARG A 254 4.03 4.52 -5.13
C ARG A 254 2.70 4.05 -5.71
N VAL A 255 2.74 3.54 -6.94
CA VAL A 255 1.65 2.78 -7.57
C VAL A 255 2.10 1.33 -7.64
N VAL A 256 1.36 0.43 -6.99
CA VAL A 256 1.61 -1.02 -7.10
C VAL A 256 0.35 -1.72 -7.56
N VAL A 257 0.49 -2.46 -8.66
CA VAL A 257 -0.50 -3.42 -9.13
C VAL A 257 0.26 -4.74 -9.33
N PRO A 258 0.26 -5.64 -8.34
CA PRO A 258 0.77 -6.99 -8.54
C PRO A 258 -0.25 -7.73 -9.40
N GLY A 259 0.03 -7.95 -10.69
CA GLY A 259 -0.94 -8.59 -11.57
C GLY A 259 -0.42 -9.10 -12.91
N GLY A 260 -0.19 -10.41 -12.96
CA GLY A 260 -0.19 -11.23 -14.16
C GLY A 260 -0.86 -12.56 -13.81
N PHE A 261 -1.89 -12.94 -14.56
CA PHE A 261 -2.73 -14.09 -14.26
C PHE A 261 -2.81 -15.00 -15.47
N ASN A 262 -2.79 -16.32 -15.23
CA ASN A 262 -3.02 -17.31 -16.26
C ASN A 262 -4.28 -18.10 -15.92
N ILE A 263 -5.25 -18.13 -16.83
CA ILE A 263 -6.49 -18.89 -16.68
C ILE A 263 -6.48 -20.03 -17.70
N THR A 264 -6.79 -21.24 -17.25
CA THR A 264 -6.98 -22.39 -18.15
C THR A 264 -8.47 -22.60 -18.42
N MET A 265 -8.89 -22.38 -19.65
CA MET A 265 -10.25 -22.65 -20.12
C MET A 265 -10.31 -24.02 -20.81
N THR A 266 -11.21 -24.89 -20.37
CA THR A 266 -11.51 -26.17 -21.03
C THR A 266 -12.86 -26.09 -21.72
N ILE A 267 -12.89 -26.28 -23.04
CA ILE A 267 -14.12 -26.21 -23.83
C ILE A 267 -14.51 -27.61 -24.28
N ARG A 268 -15.77 -27.96 -24.04
CA ARG A 268 -16.36 -29.22 -24.49
C ARG A 268 -17.20 -28.98 -25.74
N THR A 269 -17.08 -29.89 -26.71
CA THR A 269 -18.02 -29.97 -27.82
C THR A 269 -19.22 -30.80 -27.39
N THR A 270 -20.40 -30.19 -27.42
CA THR A 270 -21.66 -30.93 -27.35
C THR A 270 -21.89 -31.54 -28.73
N VAL A 271 -21.39 -32.75 -28.96
CA VAL A 271 -21.85 -33.54 -30.11
C VAL A 271 -23.29 -33.92 -29.80
N GLY A 272 -24.22 -33.56 -30.68
CA GLY A 272 -25.64 -33.79 -30.49
C GLY A 272 -25.94 -35.22 -30.05
N GLY A 273 -26.62 -35.34 -28.90
CA GLY A 273 -27.29 -36.56 -28.45
C GLY A 273 -26.39 -37.64 -27.82
N VAL A 274 -26.11 -37.52 -26.52
CA VAL A 274 -26.51 -38.45 -25.43
C VAL A 274 -25.71 -38.04 -24.19
N VAL A 275 -26.41 -37.57 -23.16
CA VAL A 275 -25.88 -37.54 -21.79
C VAL A 275 -25.68 -38.98 -21.36
N ARG A 276 -24.44 -39.51 -21.44
CA ARG A 276 -24.09 -40.76 -20.76
C ARG A 276 -23.56 -40.40 -19.38
N SER A 277 -24.43 -40.55 -18.38
CA SER A 277 -24.07 -40.58 -16.97
C SER A 277 -22.93 -41.58 -16.71
N PRO A 278 -22.09 -41.40 -15.66
CA PRO A 278 -20.89 -42.23 -15.42
C PRO A 278 -21.14 -43.70 -15.03
N LEU A 279 -22.39 -44.18 -15.09
CA LEU A 279 -22.80 -45.46 -14.51
C LEU A 279 -22.94 -46.62 -15.51
N VAL A 280 -22.55 -46.44 -16.77
CA VAL A 280 -22.57 -47.52 -17.78
C VAL A 280 -21.19 -47.70 -18.43
N ILE A 281 -20.18 -47.95 -17.60
CA ILE A 281 -18.90 -48.57 -18.03
C ILE A 281 -18.87 -50.00 -17.47
N VAL A 282 -19.87 -50.80 -17.81
CA VAL A 282 -19.83 -52.28 -17.62
C VAL A 282 -20.40 -53.02 -18.84
N GLY A 283 -21.26 -52.40 -19.67
CA GLY A 283 -21.93 -53.09 -20.77
C GLY A 283 -21.21 -53.14 -22.13
N VAL A 284 -20.17 -52.32 -22.38
CA VAL A 284 -19.60 -52.17 -23.75
C VAL A 284 -18.27 -52.91 -23.95
N ILE A 285 -17.61 -53.38 -22.88
CA ILE A 285 -16.40 -54.21 -23.00
C ILE A 285 -16.74 -55.68 -23.34
N VAL A 286 -17.97 -56.15 -23.02
CA VAL A 286 -18.39 -57.53 -23.34
C VAL A 286 -18.71 -57.73 -24.83
N ALA A 287 -19.14 -56.69 -25.55
CA ALA A 287 -19.51 -56.81 -26.97
C ALA A 287 -18.30 -56.79 -27.93
N VAL A 288 -17.20 -56.12 -27.56
CA VAL A 288 -16.00 -56.04 -28.42
C VAL A 288 -15.12 -57.28 -28.28
N ILE A 289 -15.12 -57.94 -27.11
CA ILE A 289 -14.43 -59.24 -26.93
C ILE A 289 -15.27 -60.40 -27.50
N GLY A 290 -16.60 -60.35 -27.40
CA GLY A 290 -17.49 -61.36 -28.00
C GLY A 290 -17.54 -61.33 -29.54
N GLY A 291 -17.43 -60.14 -30.16
CA GLY A 291 -17.43 -59.98 -31.62
C GLY A 291 -16.13 -60.42 -32.30
N ALA A 292 -14.98 -60.25 -31.63
CA ALA A 292 -13.68 -60.67 -32.17
C ALA A 292 -13.45 -62.19 -32.07
N VAL A 293 -14.04 -62.88 -31.09
CA VAL A 293 -13.97 -64.35 -30.97
C VAL A 293 -14.94 -65.05 -31.93
N GLY A 294 -16.12 -64.46 -32.19
CA GLY A 294 -17.09 -65.01 -33.15
C GLY A 294 -16.66 -64.94 -34.62
N TYR A 295 -15.85 -63.95 -35.01
CA TYR A 295 -15.39 -63.80 -36.39
C TYR A 295 -14.15 -64.66 -36.72
N ALA A 296 -13.36 -65.05 -35.71
CA ALA A 296 -12.21 -65.95 -35.87
C ALA A 296 -12.61 -67.44 -35.97
N LEU A 297 -13.75 -67.84 -35.40
CA LEU A 297 -14.24 -69.23 -35.46
C LEU A 297 -15.08 -69.54 -36.72
N ARG A 298 -15.58 -68.53 -37.45
CA ARG A 298 -16.40 -68.72 -38.66
C ARG A 298 -15.61 -68.83 -39.97
N ARG A 299 -14.29 -68.58 -39.96
CA ARG A 299 -13.39 -68.80 -41.12
C ARG A 299 -12.67 -70.14 -41.13
N ARG A 300 -12.85 -71.01 -40.11
CA ARG A 300 -12.25 -72.36 -40.08
C ARG A 300 -13.23 -73.52 -40.38
N ALA A 301 -14.51 -73.24 -40.61
CA ALA A 301 -15.53 -74.25 -40.88
C ALA A 301 -16.34 -73.91 -42.14
N GLY A 302 -15.73 -74.09 -43.32
CA GLY A 302 -16.40 -73.82 -44.59
C GLY A 302 -15.52 -74.07 -45.81
N GLY A 303 -14.99 -75.29 -45.96
CA GLY A 303 -14.25 -75.69 -47.16
C GLY A 303 -14.22 -77.21 -47.34
N ARG A 304 -15.08 -77.68 -48.26
CA ARG A 304 -15.17 -79.03 -48.86
C ARG A 304 -15.79 -80.17 -48.02
N PHE A 305 -17.07 -80.42 -48.30
CA PHE A 305 -17.57 -81.77 -48.56
C PHE A 305 -18.03 -81.83 -50.01
N SER A 306 -17.47 -82.76 -50.79
CA SER A 306 -18.01 -83.23 -52.07
C SER A 306 -17.95 -84.75 -52.05
N ALA A 307 -19.12 -85.35 -52.27
CA ALA A 307 -19.42 -86.70 -52.74
C ALA A 307 -18.93 -87.89 -51.90
N GLY A 308 -19.89 -88.50 -51.20
CA GLY A 308 -19.89 -89.94 -50.99
C GLY A 308 -20.50 -90.66 -52.20
N LYS A 309 -20.07 -91.91 -52.42
CA LYS A 309 -20.95 -93.07 -52.66
C LYS A 309 -20.14 -94.37 -52.58
N CYS A 310 -20.75 -95.35 -51.92
CA CYS A 310 -20.34 -96.74 -51.84
C CYS A 310 -20.38 -97.42 -53.21
N SER A 311 -19.32 -98.15 -53.53
CA SER A 311 -19.29 -99.57 -53.95
C SER A 311 -17.84 -99.92 -54.25
#